data_AF-A0A7Y5BZD4-F1
#
_entry.id   AF-A0A7Y5BZD4-F1
#
_cell.length_a   1.000
_cell.length_b   1.000
_cell.length_c   1.000
_cell.angle_alpha   90.00
_cell.angle_beta   90.00
_cell.angle_gamma   90.00
#
_symmetry.space_group_name_H-M   'P 1'
#
loop_
_entity.id
_entity.type
_entity.pdbx_description
1 polymer ?
#
loop_
_entity_poly.entity_id
_entity_poly.type
_entity_poly.pdbx_seq_one_letter_code
_entity_poly.pdbx_strand_id
1 'polypeptide(L)'
;MTKIPLVTWVMTIVAGLILPRFVLYFRRFFTQPQLAARIVPAPDNEYRNIEERAYQIAVQNLQEGLERRSLLDGTERLILCAGVRHFREPWARDTGFASFGLIELDQMQATKEALEVFLLTQSEAGQFPVKIHSTHFLERYLYSVFKREQPIDRPIFPRYITAHNTISLDGNSLLIIAVLNYARRSGDYAFVHQYWPSLKNALAWLETHVKETDGLLHQGAFTDWADSIARQGKILYTNVIYWKALLDMAEVAQTCGHPDERRSLGEKARHIRDAINNHFWR
;
A
#
# COMPACT_ATOMS: atom_id res chain seq x y z
N MET A 1 -24.45 12.19 -57.90
CA MET A 1 -24.08 12.53 -56.52
C MET A 1 -24.13 11.27 -55.67
N THR A 2 -22.99 10.60 -55.50
CA THR A 2 -22.86 9.37 -54.70
C THR A 2 -22.90 9.73 -53.21
N LYS A 3 -23.96 9.32 -52.52
CA LYS A 3 -24.03 9.41 -51.05
C LYS A 3 -22.98 8.47 -50.47
N ILE A 4 -21.86 9.03 -50.00
CA ILE A 4 -20.91 8.28 -49.17
C ILE A 4 -21.71 7.83 -47.94
N PRO A 5 -21.77 6.52 -47.62
CA PRO A 5 -22.55 6.04 -46.50
C PRO A 5 -22.04 6.70 -45.21
N LEU A 6 -22.96 7.18 -44.38
CA LEU A 6 -22.68 7.86 -43.11
C LEU A 6 -21.65 7.10 -42.25
N VAL A 7 -21.66 5.76 -42.34
CA VAL A 7 -20.73 4.84 -41.67
C VAL A 7 -19.27 5.07 -42.07
N THR A 8 -18.98 5.34 -43.35
CA THR A 8 -17.60 5.53 -43.84
C THR A 8 -17.02 6.87 -43.37
N TRP A 9 -17.86 7.91 -43.27
CA TRP A 9 -17.47 9.21 -42.70
C TRP A 9 -17.19 9.11 -41.21
N VAL A 10 -18.06 8.42 -40.46
CA VAL A 10 -17.85 8.17 -39.03
C VAL A 10 -16.58 7.36 -38.79
N MET A 11 -16.35 6.28 -39.56
CA MET A 11 -15.11 5.48 -39.47
C MET A 11 -13.85 6.29 -39.77
N THR A 12 -13.89 7.20 -40.76
CA THR A 12 -12.73 8.01 -41.15
C THR A 12 -12.43 9.10 -40.11
N ILE A 13 -13.46 9.72 -39.54
CA ILE A 13 -13.31 10.70 -38.45
C ILE A 13 -12.81 10.01 -37.18
N VAL A 14 -13.36 8.85 -36.84
CA VAL A 14 -12.92 8.04 -35.70
C VAL A 14 -11.48 7.57 -35.89
N ALA A 15 -11.10 7.09 -37.07
CA ALA A 15 -9.72 6.72 -37.40
C ALA A 15 -8.77 7.94 -37.34
N GLY A 16 -9.20 9.10 -37.86
CA GLY A 16 -8.45 10.35 -37.83
C GLY A 16 -8.23 10.91 -36.42
N LEU A 17 -9.11 10.60 -35.46
CA LEU A 17 -8.97 10.98 -34.05
C LEU A 17 -8.20 9.96 -33.21
N ILE A 18 -8.29 8.66 -33.56
CA ILE A 18 -7.62 7.57 -32.84
C ILE A 18 -6.15 7.48 -33.23
N LEU A 19 -5.81 7.62 -34.53
CA LEU A 19 -4.46 7.43 -35.04
C LEU A 19 -3.44 8.40 -34.39
N PRO A 20 -3.70 9.72 -34.23
CA PRO A 20 -2.76 10.63 -33.57
C PRO A 20 -2.55 10.29 -32.09
N ARG A 21 -3.63 9.90 -31.38
CA ARG A 21 -3.55 9.47 -29.98
C ARG A 21 -2.74 8.19 -29.82
N PHE A 22 -2.94 7.24 -30.73
CA PHE A 22 -2.18 6.00 -30.79
C PHE A 22 -0.69 6.26 -31.06
N VAL A 23 -0.36 7.08 -32.06
CA VAL A 23 1.02 7.47 -32.37
C VAL A 23 1.68 8.20 -31.19
N LEU A 24 0.97 9.14 -30.55
CA LEU A 24 1.48 9.84 -29.37
C LEU A 24 1.71 8.90 -28.18
N TYR A 25 0.80 7.95 -27.94
CA TYR A 25 0.96 6.94 -26.91
C TYR A 25 2.21 6.09 -27.15
N PHE A 26 2.37 5.51 -28.35
CA PHE A 26 3.54 4.69 -28.66
C PHE A 26 4.85 5.49 -28.69
N ARG A 27 4.80 6.76 -29.11
CA ARG A 27 5.96 7.64 -28.99
C ARG A 27 6.36 7.86 -27.53
N ARG A 28 5.39 8.14 -26.63
CA ARG A 28 5.64 8.25 -25.18
C ARG A 28 6.14 6.94 -24.58
N PHE A 29 5.59 5.81 -25.04
CA PHE A 29 5.98 4.48 -24.61
C PHE A 29 7.45 4.17 -24.95
N PHE A 30 7.85 4.36 -26.21
CA PHE A 30 9.21 4.06 -26.66
C PHE A 30 10.26 5.09 -26.23
N THR A 31 9.83 6.27 -25.75
CA THR A 31 10.70 7.27 -25.12
C THR A 31 10.93 7.01 -23.63
N GLN A 32 10.18 6.11 -22.99
CA GLN A 32 10.51 5.67 -21.63
C GLN A 32 11.89 5.00 -21.60
N PRO A 33 12.69 5.22 -20.55
CA PRO A 33 13.98 4.56 -20.41
C PRO A 33 13.83 3.04 -20.36
N GLN A 34 14.89 2.33 -20.75
CA GLN A 34 14.92 0.89 -20.54
C GLN A 34 14.90 0.59 -19.04
N LEU A 35 14.15 -0.44 -18.67
CA LEU A 35 14.16 -0.97 -17.33
C LEU A 35 15.53 -1.62 -17.09
N ALA A 36 16.38 -0.94 -16.34
CA ALA A 36 17.66 -1.43 -15.88
C ALA A 36 17.67 -1.45 -14.35
N ALA A 37 18.43 -2.38 -13.75
CA ALA A 37 18.77 -2.26 -12.35
C ALA A 37 19.55 -0.95 -12.18
N ARG A 38 19.10 -0.08 -11.27
CA ARG A 38 19.75 1.22 -11.06
C ARG A 38 21.07 1.06 -10.32
N ILE A 39 21.24 -0.03 -9.58
CA ILE A 39 22.46 -0.40 -8.87
C ILE A 39 22.86 -1.84 -9.21
N VAL A 40 24.15 -2.04 -9.49
CA VAL A 40 24.79 -3.35 -9.57
C VAL A 40 25.47 -3.58 -8.21
N PRO A 41 25.13 -4.64 -7.46
CA PRO A 41 25.82 -4.93 -6.20
C PRO A 41 27.32 -4.98 -6.42
N ALA A 42 28.10 -4.43 -5.49
CA ALA A 42 29.55 -4.57 -5.51
C ALA A 42 29.94 -6.06 -5.60
N PRO A 43 31.07 -6.41 -6.24
CA PRO A 43 31.51 -7.78 -6.35
C PRO A 43 31.78 -8.41 -4.97
N ASP A 44 31.66 -9.74 -4.88
CA ASP A 44 31.62 -10.48 -3.62
C ASP A 44 32.85 -10.26 -2.71
N ASN A 45 33.99 -9.86 -3.28
CA ASN A 45 35.23 -9.57 -2.58
C ASN A 45 35.26 -8.21 -1.86
N GLU A 46 34.24 -7.37 -2.04
CA GLU A 46 34.14 -6.04 -1.40
C GLU A 46 33.36 -6.07 -0.06
N TYR A 47 32.73 -7.19 0.28
CA TYR A 47 32.03 -7.36 1.57
C TYR A 47 32.84 -8.20 2.55
N ARG A 48 32.76 -7.89 3.84
CA ARG A 48 33.46 -8.64 4.90
C ARG A 48 32.85 -10.02 5.11
N ASN A 49 31.54 -10.15 4.99
CA ASN A 49 30.78 -11.39 5.16
C ASN A 49 29.44 -11.35 4.42
N ILE A 50 28.70 -12.47 4.47
CA ILE A 50 27.42 -12.63 3.78
C ILE A 50 26.33 -11.75 4.40
N GLU A 51 26.39 -11.50 5.70
CA GLU A 51 25.44 -10.67 6.43
C GLU A 51 25.52 -9.21 6.01
N GLU A 52 26.75 -8.66 5.88
CA GLU A 52 26.97 -7.30 5.39
C GLU A 52 26.46 -7.15 3.96
N ARG A 53 26.73 -8.12 3.09
CA ARG A 53 26.19 -8.14 1.72
C ARG A 53 24.67 -8.14 1.71
N ALA A 54 24.03 -9.03 2.50
CA ALA A 54 22.58 -9.13 2.58
C ALA A 54 21.96 -7.83 3.10
N TYR A 55 22.58 -7.21 4.10
CA TYR A 55 22.19 -5.90 4.62
C TYR A 55 22.27 -4.83 3.53
N GLN A 56 23.38 -4.71 2.82
CA GLN A 56 23.54 -3.71 1.75
C GLN A 56 22.50 -3.88 0.64
N ILE A 57 22.21 -5.12 0.24
CA ILE A 57 21.15 -5.42 -0.74
C ILE A 57 19.78 -4.97 -0.22
N ALA A 58 19.47 -5.23 1.06
CA ALA A 58 18.19 -4.83 1.65
C ALA A 58 18.05 -3.29 1.73
N VAL A 59 19.11 -2.59 2.13
CA VAL A 59 19.16 -1.12 2.17
C VAL A 59 18.93 -0.54 0.76
N GLN A 60 19.65 -1.05 -0.23
CA GLN A 60 19.54 -0.59 -1.61
C GLN A 60 18.13 -0.82 -2.15
N ASN A 61 17.55 -2.00 -1.96
CA ASN A 61 16.19 -2.30 -2.40
C ASN A 61 15.15 -1.33 -1.80
N LEU A 62 15.28 -0.99 -0.51
CA LEU A 62 14.38 -0.03 0.13
C LEU A 62 14.55 1.38 -0.44
N GLN A 63 15.80 1.84 -0.60
CA GLN A 63 16.11 3.17 -1.12
C GLN A 63 15.69 3.33 -2.58
N GLU A 64 15.90 2.32 -3.42
CA GLU A 64 15.46 2.32 -4.82
C GLU A 64 13.93 2.34 -4.98
N GLY A 65 13.21 1.81 -3.99
CA GLY A 65 11.75 1.85 -3.94
C GLY A 65 11.19 3.25 -3.65
N LEU A 66 12.00 4.18 -3.14
CA LEU A 66 11.54 5.53 -2.84
C LEU A 66 11.41 6.38 -4.10
N GLU A 67 10.22 6.93 -4.32
CA GLU A 67 9.93 7.74 -5.49
C GLU A 67 9.02 8.91 -5.14
N ARG A 68 9.33 10.10 -5.66
CA ARG A 68 8.46 11.27 -5.51
C ARG A 68 7.33 11.19 -6.52
N ARG A 69 6.09 11.24 -6.04
CA ARG A 69 4.87 11.13 -6.86
C ARG A 69 3.89 12.24 -6.57
N SER A 70 3.24 12.72 -7.62
CA SER A 70 2.13 13.66 -7.51
C SER A 70 0.84 12.94 -7.09
N LEU A 71 0.06 13.60 -6.23
CA LEU A 71 -1.29 13.22 -5.82
C LEU A 71 -2.33 13.97 -6.66
N LEU A 72 -3.60 13.60 -6.53
CA LEU A 72 -4.70 14.20 -7.29
C LEU A 72 -4.91 15.71 -7.01
N ASP A 73 -4.50 16.18 -5.84
CA ASP A 73 -4.53 17.60 -5.45
C ASP A 73 -3.34 18.41 -5.99
N GLY A 74 -2.44 17.77 -6.75
CA GLY A 74 -1.24 18.39 -7.31
C GLY A 74 -0.06 18.45 -6.34
N THR A 75 -0.22 18.06 -5.07
CA THR A 75 0.89 17.96 -4.13
C THR A 75 1.76 16.76 -4.45
N GLU A 76 3.02 16.81 -4.03
CA GLU A 76 3.95 15.68 -4.17
C GLU A 76 4.25 15.06 -2.82
N ARG A 77 4.43 13.75 -2.81
CA ARG A 77 4.90 12.98 -1.66
C ARG A 77 5.97 11.98 -2.08
N LEU A 78 6.92 11.76 -1.18
CA LEU A 78 7.87 10.67 -1.26
C LEU A 78 7.15 9.39 -0.81
N ILE A 79 6.94 8.48 -1.75
CA ILE A 79 6.27 7.21 -1.52
C ILE A 79 7.25 6.05 -1.61
N LEU A 80 6.88 4.92 -1.03
CA LEU A 80 7.60 3.67 -1.21
C LEU A 80 6.84 2.76 -2.19
N CYS A 81 7.46 2.47 -3.33
CA CYS A 81 6.95 1.49 -4.28
C CYS A 81 7.27 0.07 -3.82
N ALA A 82 6.34 -0.87 -4.00
CA ALA A 82 6.56 -2.29 -3.69
C ALA A 82 7.61 -2.96 -4.59
N GLY A 83 7.92 -2.37 -5.75
CA GLY A 83 9.08 -2.74 -6.55
C GLY A 83 9.24 -1.90 -7.80
N VAL A 84 10.40 -1.95 -8.45
CA VAL A 84 10.73 -1.06 -9.59
C VAL A 84 10.09 -1.48 -10.92
N ARG A 85 9.71 -2.75 -11.08
CA ARG A 85 9.22 -3.32 -12.35
C ARG A 85 7.71 -3.45 -12.42
N HIS A 86 7.15 -4.46 -11.75
CA HIS A 86 5.74 -4.82 -11.84
C HIS A 86 4.86 -4.12 -10.81
N PHE A 87 5.46 -3.55 -9.77
CA PHE A 87 4.77 -2.98 -8.62
C PHE A 87 5.35 -1.60 -8.27
N ARG A 88 5.56 -0.76 -9.29
CA ARG A 88 6.06 0.63 -9.16
C ARG A 88 4.96 1.55 -8.63
N GLU A 89 4.39 1.15 -7.50
CA GLU A 89 3.25 1.74 -6.82
C GLU A 89 3.28 1.29 -5.35
N PRO A 90 2.80 2.12 -4.41
CA PRO A 90 2.71 1.79 -3.00
C PRO A 90 1.53 0.84 -2.77
N TRP A 91 1.80 -0.23 -2.03
CA TRP A 91 0.81 -1.19 -1.53
C TRP A 91 0.75 -1.09 -0.01
N ALA A 92 -0.45 -1.21 0.57
CA ALA A 92 -0.64 -1.00 2.00
C ALA A 92 0.20 -1.96 2.85
N ARG A 93 0.20 -3.25 2.51
CA ARG A 93 0.97 -4.28 3.22
C ARG A 93 2.47 -4.03 3.12
N ASP A 94 2.94 -3.84 1.89
CA ASP A 94 4.35 -3.63 1.56
C ASP A 94 4.88 -2.39 2.26
N THR A 95 4.14 -1.28 2.22
CA THR A 95 4.47 -0.04 2.94
C THR A 95 4.46 -0.27 4.45
N GLY A 96 3.47 -1.01 4.97
CA GLY A 96 3.38 -1.36 6.38
C GLY A 96 4.63 -2.07 6.89
N PHE A 97 5.09 -3.12 6.19
CA PHE A 97 6.30 -3.86 6.57
C PHE A 97 7.59 -3.07 6.32
N ALA A 98 7.72 -2.46 5.14
CA ALA A 98 8.95 -1.79 4.76
C ALA A 98 9.19 -0.49 5.56
N SER A 99 8.15 0.10 6.15
CA SER A 99 8.28 1.23 7.08
C SER A 99 9.25 0.93 8.24
N PHE A 100 9.29 -0.32 8.73
CA PHE A 100 10.23 -0.71 9.79
C PHE A 100 11.68 -0.58 9.31
N GLY A 101 11.97 -1.05 8.10
CA GLY A 101 13.31 -0.91 7.51
C GLY A 101 13.68 0.55 7.25
N LEU A 102 12.75 1.35 6.72
CA LEU A 102 12.97 2.79 6.52
C LEU A 102 13.27 3.52 7.83
N ILE A 103 12.57 3.17 8.91
CA ILE A 103 12.81 3.72 10.26
C ILE A 103 14.21 3.35 10.76
N GLU A 104 14.67 2.11 10.58
CA GLU A 104 16.04 1.72 10.99
C GLU A 104 17.12 2.42 10.15
N LEU A 105 16.79 2.84 8.93
CA LEU A 105 17.67 3.60 8.04
C LEU A 105 17.56 5.13 8.22
N ASP A 106 16.89 5.57 9.28
CA ASP A 106 16.63 6.98 9.60
C ASP A 106 15.89 7.75 8.47
N GLN A 107 15.16 7.03 7.62
CA GLN A 107 14.34 7.60 6.54
C GLN A 107 12.96 8.02 7.10
N MET A 108 12.97 8.85 8.15
CA MET A 108 11.76 9.23 8.89
C MET A 108 10.78 10.05 8.04
N GLN A 109 11.30 11.02 7.27
CA GLN A 109 10.46 11.84 6.39
C GLN A 109 9.81 11.00 5.29
N ALA A 110 10.57 10.09 4.66
CA ALA A 110 10.04 9.18 3.66
C ALA A 110 8.97 8.25 4.24
N THR A 111 9.21 7.74 5.46
CA THR A 111 8.24 6.91 6.17
C THR A 111 6.95 7.67 6.46
N LYS A 112 7.06 8.90 6.99
CA LYS A 112 5.91 9.77 7.27
C LYS A 112 5.09 10.03 6.02
N GLU A 113 5.74 10.50 4.95
CA GLU A 113 5.05 10.84 3.70
C GLU A 113 4.42 9.60 3.06
N ALA A 114 5.11 8.46 3.02
CA ALA A 114 4.56 7.23 2.46
C ALA A 114 3.33 6.73 3.21
N LEU A 115 3.32 6.79 4.54
CA LEU A 115 2.16 6.42 5.35
C LEU A 115 1.03 7.44 5.24
N GLU A 116 1.37 8.74 5.20
CA GLU A 116 0.41 9.84 5.09
C GLU A 116 -0.45 9.73 3.83
N VAL A 117 0.10 9.28 2.70
CA VAL A 117 -0.68 9.10 1.48
C VAL A 117 -1.86 8.14 1.69
N PHE A 118 -1.71 7.06 2.45
CA PHE A 118 -2.82 6.14 2.77
C PHE A 118 -3.85 6.77 3.70
N LEU A 119 -3.40 7.58 4.67
CA LEU A 119 -4.29 8.30 5.59
C LEU A 119 -5.14 9.34 4.85
N LEU A 120 -4.51 10.09 3.94
CA LEU A 120 -5.17 11.12 3.12
C LEU A 120 -6.17 10.53 2.11
N THR A 121 -5.99 9.27 1.73
CA THR A 121 -6.82 8.60 0.73
C THR A 121 -7.67 7.48 1.32
N GLN A 122 -7.94 7.53 2.63
CA GLN A 122 -8.89 6.64 3.28
C GLN A 122 -10.30 6.85 2.72
N SER A 123 -11.05 5.77 2.53
CA SER A 123 -12.45 5.86 2.13
C SER A 123 -13.33 6.41 3.26
N GLU A 124 -14.52 6.91 2.93
CA GLU A 124 -15.51 7.37 3.91
C GLU A 124 -15.92 6.26 4.91
N ALA A 125 -15.87 5.00 4.47
CA ALA A 125 -16.17 3.86 5.33
C ALA A 125 -15.04 3.51 6.30
N GLY A 126 -13.86 4.15 6.19
CA GLY A 126 -12.67 3.86 6.99
C GLY A 126 -11.69 2.87 6.37
N GLN A 127 -11.96 2.39 5.15
CA GLN A 127 -11.04 1.48 4.44
C GLN A 127 -9.83 2.25 3.90
N PHE A 128 -8.62 1.81 4.20
CA PHE A 128 -7.43 2.29 3.51
C PHE A 128 -7.33 1.65 2.11
N PRO A 129 -6.75 2.36 1.14
CA PRO A 129 -6.48 1.77 -0.17
C PRO A 129 -5.61 0.53 -0.03
N VAL A 130 -5.93 -0.54 -0.76
CA VAL A 130 -5.04 -1.70 -0.91
C VAL A 130 -3.74 -1.27 -1.60
N LYS A 131 -3.85 -0.34 -2.54
CA LYS A 131 -2.74 0.28 -3.27
C LYS A 131 -3.13 1.63 -3.85
N ILE A 132 -2.15 2.43 -4.25
CA ILE A 132 -2.38 3.77 -4.79
C ILE A 132 -1.61 3.89 -6.11
N HIS A 133 -2.26 3.75 -7.26
CA HIS A 133 -1.56 3.58 -8.54
C HIS A 133 -1.98 4.61 -9.57
N SER A 134 -1.20 4.76 -10.64
CA SER A 134 -1.48 5.65 -11.77
C SER A 134 -1.77 4.92 -13.10
N THR A 135 -1.52 3.61 -13.16
CA THR A 135 -1.38 2.87 -14.43
C THR A 135 -2.33 1.67 -14.50
N HIS A 136 -3.02 1.47 -15.63
CA HIS A 136 -3.88 0.29 -15.83
C HIS A 136 -3.06 -0.99 -16.02
N PHE A 137 -3.67 -2.14 -15.71
CA PHE A 137 -3.01 -3.46 -15.80
C PHE A 137 -2.39 -3.75 -17.18
N LEU A 138 -3.11 -3.46 -18.28
CA LEU A 138 -2.61 -3.70 -19.64
C LEU A 138 -1.40 -2.83 -19.98
N GLU A 139 -1.46 -1.54 -19.61
CA GLU A 139 -0.35 -0.60 -19.83
C GLU A 139 0.90 -1.04 -19.06
N ARG A 140 0.71 -1.46 -17.79
CA ARG A 140 1.77 -2.06 -16.96
C ARG A 140 2.40 -3.31 -17.59
N TYR A 141 1.56 -4.20 -18.14
CA TYR A 141 2.03 -5.40 -18.83
C TYR A 141 2.88 -5.05 -20.05
N LEU A 142 2.45 -4.09 -20.87
CA LEU A 142 3.21 -3.61 -22.03
C LEU A 142 4.58 -3.08 -21.60
N TYR A 143 4.66 -2.18 -20.63
CA TYR A 143 5.94 -1.65 -20.15
C TYR A 143 6.88 -2.78 -19.67
N SER A 144 6.36 -3.79 -18.97
CA SER A 144 7.19 -4.92 -18.53
C SER A 144 7.68 -5.83 -19.68
N VAL A 145 6.83 -6.14 -20.66
CA VAL A 145 7.19 -6.99 -21.82
C VAL A 145 8.28 -6.33 -22.66
N PHE A 146 8.19 -5.03 -22.89
CA PHE A 146 9.18 -4.28 -23.67
C PHE A 146 10.36 -3.78 -22.84
N LYS A 147 10.46 -4.19 -21.57
CA LYS A 147 11.52 -3.78 -20.62
C LYS A 147 11.69 -2.26 -20.59
N ARG A 148 10.58 -1.55 -20.42
CA ARG A 148 10.51 -0.10 -20.29
C ARG A 148 10.06 0.28 -18.89
N GLU A 149 10.62 1.37 -18.37
CA GLU A 149 10.14 1.92 -17.11
C GLU A 149 8.68 2.39 -17.22
N GLN A 150 7.91 2.18 -16.16
CA GLN A 150 6.55 2.72 -16.09
C GLN A 150 6.59 4.24 -15.87
N PRO A 151 5.71 5.01 -16.54
CA PRO A 151 5.73 6.45 -16.44
C PRO A 151 5.23 6.94 -15.06
N ILE A 152 5.73 8.10 -14.66
CA ILE A 152 5.47 8.70 -13.35
C ILE A 152 4.74 10.05 -13.44
N ASP A 153 4.44 10.47 -14.66
CA ASP A 153 3.84 11.77 -15.00
C ASP A 153 2.38 11.90 -14.54
N ARG A 154 1.71 10.78 -14.31
CA ARG A 154 0.31 10.77 -13.86
C ARG A 154 0.23 10.74 -12.34
N PRO A 155 -0.66 11.56 -11.76
CA PRO A 155 -1.00 11.45 -10.36
C PRO A 155 -1.45 10.04 -9.99
N ILE A 156 -1.02 9.58 -8.81
CA ILE A 156 -1.49 8.32 -8.25
C ILE A 156 -2.88 8.51 -7.61
N PHE A 157 -3.72 7.48 -7.66
CA PHE A 157 -5.05 7.50 -7.07
C PHE A 157 -5.34 6.17 -6.34
N PRO A 158 -6.21 6.17 -5.31
CA PRO A 158 -6.43 4.99 -4.47
C PRO A 158 -7.24 3.89 -5.18
N ARG A 159 -6.94 2.64 -4.81
CA ARG A 159 -7.77 1.46 -5.10
C ARG A 159 -8.03 0.69 -3.83
N TYR A 160 -9.29 0.39 -3.57
CA TYR A 160 -9.77 -0.28 -2.36
C TYR A 160 -10.01 -1.79 -2.56
N ILE A 161 -9.87 -2.28 -3.79
CA ILE A 161 -9.99 -3.70 -4.13
C ILE A 161 -8.82 -4.14 -4.99
N THR A 162 -8.45 -5.42 -4.86
CA THR A 162 -7.44 -6.08 -5.69
C THR A 162 -8.01 -6.42 -7.08
N ALA A 163 -7.15 -6.94 -7.95
CA ALA A 163 -7.58 -7.52 -9.23
C ALA A 163 -8.51 -8.75 -9.06
N HIS A 164 -8.46 -9.42 -7.92
CA HIS A 164 -9.35 -10.54 -7.56
C HIS A 164 -10.68 -10.06 -6.95
N ASN A 165 -10.96 -8.75 -6.98
CA ASN A 165 -12.12 -8.15 -6.34
C ASN A 165 -12.16 -8.41 -4.82
N THR A 166 -10.99 -8.42 -4.18
CA THR A 166 -10.83 -8.65 -2.74
C THR A 166 -10.35 -7.38 -2.04
N ILE A 167 -10.70 -7.26 -0.76
CA ILE A 167 -10.22 -6.22 0.16
C ILE A 167 -8.99 -6.72 0.93
N SER A 168 -8.33 -5.82 1.69
CA SER A 168 -7.17 -6.17 2.51
C SER A 168 -7.38 -5.73 3.97
N LEU A 169 -7.85 -6.67 4.80
CA LEU A 169 -8.03 -6.42 6.25
C LEU A 169 -6.68 -6.28 6.97
N ASP A 170 -5.72 -7.10 6.55
CA ASP A 170 -4.35 -7.08 7.05
C ASP A 170 -3.63 -5.78 6.70
N GLY A 171 -3.78 -5.29 5.47
CA GLY A 171 -3.24 -3.99 5.05
C GLY A 171 -3.78 -2.84 5.88
N ASN A 172 -5.08 -2.83 6.16
CA ASN A 172 -5.70 -1.83 7.04
C ASN A 172 -5.06 -1.84 8.43
N SER A 173 -4.91 -3.03 9.02
CA SER A 173 -4.34 -3.22 10.35
C SER A 173 -2.84 -2.89 10.39
N LEU A 174 -2.07 -3.29 9.36
CA LEU A 174 -0.64 -3.02 9.25
C LEU A 174 -0.33 -1.53 9.15
N LEU A 175 -1.14 -0.75 8.43
CA LEU A 175 -0.94 0.69 8.32
C LEU A 175 -1.12 1.39 9.68
N ILE A 176 -2.08 0.95 10.51
CA ILE A 176 -2.24 1.44 11.89
C ILE A 176 -0.95 1.17 12.67
N ILE A 177 -0.46 -0.08 12.65
CA ILE A 177 0.76 -0.47 13.35
C ILE A 177 1.96 0.36 12.87
N ALA A 178 2.11 0.55 11.57
CA ALA A 178 3.22 1.28 10.96
C ALA A 178 3.21 2.77 11.37
N VAL A 179 2.05 3.43 11.34
CA VAL A 179 1.89 4.83 11.78
C VAL A 179 2.28 5.00 13.24
N LEU A 180 1.84 4.08 14.10
CA LEU A 180 2.13 4.14 15.53
C LEU A 180 3.58 3.78 15.85
N ASN A 181 4.18 2.85 15.08
CA ASN A 181 5.60 2.56 15.17
C ASN A 181 6.44 3.77 14.74
N TYR A 182 6.10 4.42 13.63
CA TYR A 182 6.73 5.68 13.20
C TYR A 182 6.71 6.71 14.32
N ALA A 183 5.55 6.98 14.91
CA ALA A 183 5.42 8.00 15.95
C ALA A 183 6.21 7.68 17.23
N ARG A 184 6.26 6.40 17.65
CA ARG A 184 7.09 5.98 18.79
C ARG A 184 8.58 6.17 18.50
N ARG A 185 9.00 5.95 17.26
CA ARG A 185 10.42 5.98 16.85
C ARG A 185 10.92 7.39 16.54
N SER A 186 10.05 8.25 15.99
CA SER A 186 10.38 9.65 15.68
C SER A 186 10.03 10.63 16.80
N GLY A 187 9.14 10.24 17.72
CA GLY A 187 8.54 11.14 18.71
C GLY A 187 7.43 12.04 18.14
N ASP A 188 7.06 11.90 16.86
CA ASP A 188 6.05 12.71 16.18
C ASP A 188 4.62 12.27 16.52
N TYR A 189 4.23 12.43 17.79
CA TYR A 189 2.87 12.14 18.26
C TYR A 189 1.84 13.16 17.76
N ALA A 190 2.27 14.35 17.31
CA ALA A 190 1.40 15.33 16.68
C ALA A 190 0.80 14.79 15.37
N PHE A 191 1.60 14.06 14.58
CA PHE A 191 1.11 13.34 13.40
C PHE A 191 0.00 12.34 13.73
N VAL A 192 0.17 11.56 14.81
CA VAL A 192 -0.85 10.59 15.24
C VAL A 192 -2.09 11.30 15.77
N HIS A 193 -1.93 12.39 16.53
CA HIS A 193 -3.05 13.18 17.01
C HIS A 193 -3.88 13.74 15.85
N GLN A 194 -3.22 14.30 14.83
CA GLN A 194 -3.87 14.80 13.61
C GLN A 194 -4.68 13.72 12.90
N TYR A 195 -4.14 12.50 12.77
CA TYR A 195 -4.77 11.40 12.05
C TYR A 195 -5.51 10.39 12.95
N TRP A 196 -5.69 10.69 14.23
CA TRP A 196 -6.39 9.81 15.16
C TRP A 196 -7.80 9.44 14.68
N PRO A 197 -8.63 10.37 14.16
CA PRO A 197 -9.93 10.01 13.58
C PRO A 197 -9.82 8.99 12.44
N SER A 198 -8.83 9.12 11.57
CA SER A 198 -8.60 8.17 10.47
C SER A 198 -8.23 6.78 10.99
N LEU A 199 -7.36 6.68 12.02
CA LEU A 199 -7.01 5.41 12.65
C LEU A 199 -8.23 4.74 13.31
N LYS A 200 -9.10 5.53 13.97
CA LYS A 200 -10.36 5.02 14.54
C LYS A 200 -11.32 4.52 13.47
N ASN A 201 -11.47 5.27 12.39
CA ASN A 201 -12.32 4.85 11.27
C ASN A 201 -11.79 3.55 10.64
N ALA A 202 -10.47 3.36 10.58
CA ALA A 202 -9.87 2.12 10.11
C ALA A 202 -10.18 0.93 11.02
N LEU A 203 -10.12 1.10 12.35
CA LEU A 203 -10.57 0.07 13.29
C LEU A 203 -12.07 -0.20 13.18
N ALA A 204 -12.90 0.84 13.13
CA ALA A 204 -14.34 0.69 12.98
C ALA A 204 -14.71 -0.05 11.69
N TRP A 205 -14.01 0.23 10.59
CA TRP A 205 -14.16 -0.50 9.34
C TRP A 205 -13.81 -1.98 9.49
N LEU A 206 -12.70 -2.31 10.16
CA LEU A 206 -12.34 -3.70 10.46
C LEU A 206 -13.43 -4.39 11.29
N GLU A 207 -14.00 -3.71 12.28
CA GLU A 207 -15.07 -4.25 13.14
C GLU A 207 -16.34 -4.62 12.36
N THR A 208 -16.61 -3.99 11.21
CA THR A 208 -17.72 -4.41 10.32
C THR A 208 -17.55 -5.81 9.72
N HIS A 209 -16.36 -6.40 9.84
CA HIS A 209 -16.03 -7.74 9.32
C HIS A 209 -15.99 -8.80 10.43
N VAL A 210 -16.37 -8.43 11.65
CA VAL A 210 -16.65 -9.36 12.74
C VAL A 210 -18.05 -9.96 12.51
N LYS A 211 -18.17 -11.29 12.54
CA LYS A 211 -19.46 -11.98 12.36
C LYS A 211 -19.98 -12.65 13.63
N GLU A 212 -19.11 -12.85 14.61
CA GLU A 212 -19.40 -13.59 15.83
C GLU A 212 -19.00 -12.75 17.05
N THR A 213 -19.51 -13.13 18.23
CA THR A 213 -19.30 -12.40 19.47
C THR A 213 -17.88 -12.52 20.02
N ASP A 214 -17.05 -13.40 19.47
CA ASP A 214 -15.64 -13.54 19.82
C ASP A 214 -14.77 -12.37 19.32
N GLY A 215 -15.32 -11.50 18.47
CA GLY A 215 -14.62 -10.32 17.97
C GLY A 215 -13.61 -10.61 16.86
N LEU A 216 -13.45 -11.87 16.43
CA LEU A 216 -12.48 -12.22 15.40
C LEU A 216 -12.98 -11.78 14.01
N LEU A 217 -12.05 -11.21 13.24
CA LEU A 217 -12.29 -10.81 11.87
C LEU A 217 -12.50 -12.04 10.98
N HIS A 218 -13.52 -11.97 10.14
CA HIS A 218 -13.75 -12.91 9.06
C HIS A 218 -13.37 -12.28 7.74
N GLN A 219 -12.61 -13.03 6.95
CA GLN A 219 -12.16 -12.60 5.63
C GLN A 219 -12.62 -13.57 4.53
N GLY A 220 -12.77 -13.05 3.32
CA GLY A 220 -13.00 -13.86 2.12
C GLY A 220 -11.71 -14.49 1.59
N ALA A 221 -11.83 -15.36 0.57
CA ALA A 221 -10.68 -15.92 -0.12
C ALA A 221 -9.77 -14.82 -0.71
N PHE A 222 -8.44 -15.03 -0.70
CA PHE A 222 -7.44 -14.15 -1.33
C PHE A 222 -7.40 -12.69 -0.81
N THR A 223 -7.75 -12.48 0.47
CA THR A 223 -7.85 -11.14 1.07
C THR A 223 -6.60 -10.70 1.83
N ASP A 224 -5.77 -11.64 2.30
CA ASP A 224 -4.52 -11.34 3.00
C ASP A 224 -3.28 -11.52 2.10
N TRP A 225 -2.08 -11.38 2.69
CA TRP A 225 -0.80 -11.57 2.01
C TRP A 225 -0.69 -12.88 1.20
N ALA A 226 -1.36 -13.96 1.61
CA ALA A 226 -1.35 -15.24 0.92
C ALA A 226 -2.45 -15.27 -0.16
N ASP A 227 -2.46 -14.26 -1.03
CA ASP A 227 -3.47 -14.05 -2.08
C ASP A 227 -3.43 -15.06 -3.23
N SER A 228 -2.49 -16.00 -3.19
CA SER A 228 -2.45 -17.19 -4.06
C SER A 228 -3.13 -18.41 -3.44
N ILE A 229 -3.57 -18.31 -2.18
CA ILE A 229 -4.24 -19.40 -1.45
C ILE A 229 -5.64 -18.93 -1.03
N ALA A 230 -6.66 -19.72 -1.37
CA ALA A 230 -8.08 -19.40 -1.13
C ALA A 230 -8.51 -19.56 0.34
N ARG A 231 -7.72 -19.07 1.30
CA ARG A 231 -8.05 -19.13 2.73
C ARG A 231 -9.17 -18.14 3.04
N GLN A 232 -10.16 -18.59 3.79
CA GLN A 232 -11.33 -17.80 4.17
C GLN A 232 -11.78 -18.13 5.59
N GLY A 233 -12.58 -17.26 6.18
CA GLY A 233 -13.05 -17.38 7.57
C GLY A 233 -12.14 -16.63 8.55
N LYS A 234 -11.95 -17.19 9.75
CA LYS A 234 -11.05 -16.64 10.76
C LYS A 234 -9.63 -17.07 10.45
N ILE A 235 -8.80 -16.13 9.99
CA ILE A 235 -7.39 -16.41 9.70
C ILE A 235 -6.52 -15.85 10.82
N LEU A 236 -5.62 -16.71 11.34
CA LEU A 236 -4.74 -16.38 12.46
C LEU A 236 -3.92 -15.12 12.20
N TYR A 237 -3.22 -15.08 11.06
CA TYR A 237 -2.37 -13.95 10.68
C TYR A 237 -3.09 -12.60 10.76
N THR A 238 -4.24 -12.49 10.09
CA THR A 238 -5.03 -11.25 10.03
C THR A 238 -5.50 -10.84 11.42
N ASN A 239 -5.94 -11.79 12.25
CA ASN A 239 -6.40 -11.51 13.60
C ASN A 239 -5.26 -11.12 14.55
N VAL A 240 -4.06 -11.67 14.39
CA VAL A 240 -2.87 -11.25 15.17
C VAL A 240 -2.48 -9.81 14.86
N ILE A 241 -2.53 -9.41 13.59
CA ILE A 241 -2.22 -8.02 13.20
C ILE A 241 -3.33 -7.08 13.68
N TYR A 242 -4.59 -7.47 13.56
CA TYR A 242 -5.71 -6.70 14.11
C TYR A 242 -5.58 -6.50 15.64
N TRP A 243 -5.26 -7.56 16.37
CA TRP A 243 -4.94 -7.49 17.80
C TRP A 243 -3.81 -6.50 18.08
N LYS A 244 -2.71 -6.57 17.32
CA LYS A 244 -1.56 -5.67 17.49
C LYS A 244 -1.93 -4.21 17.22
N ALA A 245 -2.77 -3.95 16.22
CA ALA A 245 -3.26 -2.60 15.92
C ALA A 245 -4.09 -2.03 17.08
N LEU A 246 -5.01 -2.82 17.65
CA LEU A 246 -5.78 -2.43 18.85
C LEU A 246 -4.87 -2.15 20.05
N LEU A 247 -3.90 -3.05 20.30
CA LEU A 247 -2.95 -2.90 21.39
C LEU A 247 -2.12 -1.63 21.23
N ASP A 248 -1.61 -1.38 20.02
CA ASP A 248 -0.78 -0.20 19.76
C ASP A 248 -1.55 1.09 19.92
N MET A 249 -2.79 1.15 19.43
CA MET A 249 -3.65 2.30 19.65
C MET A 249 -3.92 2.51 21.15
N ALA A 250 -4.18 1.45 21.90
CA ALA A 250 -4.39 1.56 23.36
C ALA A 250 -3.14 2.13 24.07
N GLU A 251 -1.95 1.68 23.70
CA GLU A 251 -0.69 2.12 24.32
C GLU A 251 -0.39 3.60 24.07
N VAL A 252 -0.64 4.10 22.86
CA VAL A 252 -0.34 5.50 22.51
C VAL A 252 -1.49 6.47 22.82
N ALA A 253 -2.69 5.97 23.09
CA ALA A 253 -3.90 6.78 23.24
C ALA A 253 -3.72 7.95 24.22
N GLN A 254 -3.13 7.70 25.40
CA GLN A 254 -2.90 8.76 26.38
C GLN A 254 -1.90 9.81 25.88
N THR A 255 -0.79 9.38 25.29
CA THR A 255 0.25 10.28 24.74
C THR A 255 -0.30 11.15 23.60
N CYS A 256 -1.25 10.62 22.83
CA CYS A 256 -1.90 11.32 21.73
C CYS A 256 -3.12 12.16 22.17
N GLY A 257 -3.40 12.29 23.48
CA GLY A 257 -4.50 13.12 23.99
C GLY A 257 -5.88 12.43 24.03
N HIS A 258 -5.91 11.09 24.00
CA HIS A 258 -7.13 10.27 24.03
C HIS A 258 -7.17 9.29 25.22
N PRO A 259 -6.98 9.76 26.47
CA PRO A 259 -6.90 8.89 27.64
C PRO A 259 -8.16 8.04 27.89
N ASP A 260 -9.35 8.56 27.53
CA ASP A 260 -10.62 7.86 27.70
C ASP A 260 -10.74 6.62 26.80
N GLU A 261 -10.07 6.63 25.64
CA GLU A 261 -10.09 5.53 24.68
C GLU A 261 -9.08 4.43 25.02
N ARG A 262 -8.05 4.73 25.82
CA ARG A 262 -7.02 3.75 26.24
C ARG A 262 -7.63 2.49 26.83
N ARG A 263 -8.63 2.66 27.70
CA ARG A 263 -9.26 1.54 28.41
C ARG A 263 -10.04 0.64 27.46
N SER A 264 -10.92 1.22 26.64
CA SER A 264 -11.78 0.45 25.74
C SER A 264 -10.98 -0.26 24.65
N LEU A 265 -9.96 0.38 24.07
CA LEU A 265 -9.02 -0.25 23.13
C LEU A 265 -8.23 -1.39 23.79
N GLY A 266 -7.75 -1.19 25.02
CA GLY A 266 -7.02 -2.21 25.77
C GLY A 266 -7.88 -3.41 26.15
N GLU A 267 -9.14 -3.19 26.51
CA GLU A 267 -10.13 -4.25 26.76
C GLU A 267 -10.43 -5.05 25.49
N LYS A 268 -10.65 -4.36 24.36
CA LYS A 268 -10.80 -5.01 23.04
C LYS A 268 -9.56 -5.83 22.68
N ALA A 269 -8.36 -5.28 22.82
CA ALA A 269 -7.11 -6.00 22.55
C ALA A 269 -6.99 -7.27 23.41
N ARG A 270 -7.35 -7.23 24.70
CA ARG A 270 -7.36 -8.43 25.55
C ARG A 270 -8.39 -9.45 25.08
N HIS A 271 -9.61 -9.02 24.75
CA HIS A 271 -10.66 -9.89 24.23
C HIS A 271 -10.22 -10.62 22.96
N ILE A 272 -9.65 -9.91 21.98
CA ILE A 272 -9.17 -10.51 20.74
C ILE A 272 -8.00 -11.47 20.98
N ARG A 273 -7.05 -11.14 21.87
CA ARG A 273 -5.97 -12.06 22.26
C ARG A 273 -6.51 -13.38 22.79
N ASP A 274 -7.47 -13.30 23.71
CA ASP A 274 -8.05 -14.47 24.36
C ASP A 274 -8.85 -15.30 23.35
N ALA A 275 -9.60 -14.65 22.44
CA ALA A 275 -10.29 -15.31 21.34
C ALA A 275 -9.33 -15.99 20.35
N ILE A 276 -8.19 -15.38 20.00
CA ILE A 276 -7.15 -16.00 19.17
C ILE A 276 -6.65 -17.29 19.83
N ASN A 277 -6.29 -17.23 21.11
CA ASN A 277 -5.80 -18.41 21.83
C ASN A 277 -6.86 -19.51 21.89
N ASN A 278 -8.10 -19.16 22.24
CA ASN A 278 -9.20 -20.15 22.32
C ASN A 278 -9.54 -20.78 20.97
N HIS A 279 -9.41 -20.05 19.86
CA HIS A 279 -9.78 -20.54 18.53
C HIS A 279 -8.66 -21.33 17.84
N PHE A 280 -7.40 -20.87 17.98
CA PHE A 280 -6.28 -21.39 17.18
C PHE A 280 -5.29 -22.26 17.97
N TRP A 281 -5.21 -22.11 19.29
CA TRP A 281 -4.33 -22.93 20.11
C TRP A 281 -5.01 -24.25 20.46
N ARG A 282 -4.37 -25.37 20.13
CA ARG A 282 -4.85 -26.73 20.38
C ARG A 282 -3.78 -27.52 21.12
#